data_AF-A0A934EG54-F1
#
_entry.id   AF-A0A934EG54-F1
#
_cell.length_a   1.000
_cell.length_b   1.000
_cell.length_c   1.000
_cell.angle_alpha   90.00
_cell.angle_beta   90.00
_cell.angle_gamma   90.00
#
_symmetry.space_group_name_H-M   'P 1'
#
loop_
_entity.id
_entity.type
_entity.pdbx_description
1 polymer ?
#
loop_
_entity_poly.entity_id
_entity_poly.type
_entity_poly.pdbx_seq_one_letter_code
_entity_poly.pdbx_strand_id
1 'polypeptide(L)'
;MRPRLAGALLAAALAAAPGPAVLASPAGEAPGAVDFISQARTLSELAACAPGGAISERFDAAAVLAHCRRMEALLAGFREGWLAQASAYLAPLRPPDLPSSVVYPFGGGDLVSALAVFPEAREFTLISLEPAGDPRAVDSVDSSGLKRSLALLERNVASQFRVGHSRTDDLAAASRDRLPAQLLFALTALEAHGFEPRALRYFEVLPDGGLAYLTSAASPRKDSFRNMELTFGRPGSSEHERVLRHIAADLGDGALRREPGLLRHLSAKGRVAVMTKAASYLLWEDSFSLLRGYLLKNLDWMLSDSTGIPPRHAKAAGFVQDAYGRFERPFLKGVPVEAAEDLAALWRSQPLRRLPFPFGYPDGKRRLHLLVTRRPGPGELVPADPLPSLGASYSDPGLGLSVSFSSPVFIREASPGTEGWFLRLQNFRLDEGRRSLSLDDASFSVEFLIAPKGSSLSYGKVRSEWGGDAPERVGGFPCRRFSGYQGSLQRLPFGPHTGILCPGSRRDLFILSSVLGGCRGSERSPACLEVERILASIRLDPGVFGR
;
A
#
# COMPACT_ATOMS: atom_id res chain seq x y z
N MET A 1 -18.26 72.50 32.71
CA MET A 1 -18.40 71.18 33.35
C MET A 1 -18.00 70.12 32.34
N ARG A 2 -16.95 69.32 32.59
CA ARG A 2 -16.59 68.18 31.73
C ARG A 2 -17.59 67.05 31.92
N PRO A 3 -17.98 66.35 30.84
CA PRO A 3 -18.06 64.91 30.92
C PRO A 3 -17.38 64.20 29.73
N ARG A 4 -16.38 63.39 30.12
CA ARG A 4 -16.02 62.03 29.70
C ARG A 4 -16.42 61.55 28.29
N LEU A 5 -15.39 61.30 27.47
CA LEU A 5 -15.41 60.38 26.35
C LEU A 5 -15.69 58.94 26.83
N ALA A 6 -16.69 58.30 26.24
CA ALA A 6 -16.87 56.84 26.29
C ALA A 6 -16.29 56.24 25.01
N GLY A 7 -15.31 55.35 25.16
CA GLY A 7 -14.67 54.64 24.06
C GLY A 7 -15.60 53.57 23.47
N ALA A 8 -15.69 53.54 22.14
CA ALA A 8 -16.30 52.46 21.38
C ALA A 8 -15.29 51.30 21.26
N LEU A 9 -15.63 50.15 21.85
CA LEU A 9 -14.93 48.88 21.65
C LEU A 9 -15.51 48.19 20.40
N LEU A 10 -14.69 48.11 19.34
CA LEU A 10 -14.93 47.27 18.18
C LEU A 10 -14.79 45.79 18.62
N ALA A 11 -15.86 45.02 18.57
CA ALA A 11 -15.80 43.56 18.75
C ALA A 11 -15.28 42.92 17.46
N ALA A 12 -14.03 42.43 17.50
CA ALA A 12 -13.48 41.59 16.44
C ALA A 12 -14.12 40.20 16.51
N ALA A 13 -14.87 39.82 15.48
CA ALA A 13 -15.33 38.45 15.30
C ALA A 13 -14.14 37.55 14.96
N LEU A 14 -13.68 36.75 15.93
CA LEU A 14 -12.77 35.64 15.66
C LEU A 14 -13.54 34.57 14.89
N ALA A 15 -13.18 34.39 13.61
CA ALA A 15 -13.51 33.19 12.87
C ALA A 15 -12.85 31.99 13.56
N ALA A 16 -13.68 31.05 14.05
CA ALA A 16 -13.21 29.82 14.65
C ALA A 16 -12.43 29.01 13.61
N ALA A 17 -11.15 28.77 13.88
CA ALA A 17 -10.34 27.82 13.13
C ALA A 17 -10.99 26.41 13.19
N PRO A 18 -10.90 25.61 12.12
CA PRO A 18 -11.38 24.23 12.17
C PRO A 18 -10.57 23.49 13.24
N GLY A 19 -11.29 22.97 14.24
CA GLY A 19 -10.68 22.22 15.34
C GLY A 19 -9.94 20.98 14.84
N PRO A 20 -9.01 20.43 15.65
CA PRO A 20 -8.29 19.21 15.28
C PRO A 20 -9.29 18.08 15.04
N ALA A 21 -9.07 17.34 13.96
CA ALA A 21 -9.81 16.12 13.66
C ALA A 21 -9.79 15.20 14.89
N VAL A 22 -10.98 14.83 15.36
CA VAL A 22 -11.16 13.84 16.43
C VAL A 22 -10.49 12.55 15.96
N LEU A 23 -9.34 12.24 16.57
CA LEU A 23 -8.70 10.94 16.44
C LEU A 23 -9.71 9.88 16.92
N ALA A 24 -9.99 8.89 16.08
CA ALA A 24 -10.82 7.76 16.45
C ALA A 24 -10.24 7.12 17.73
N SER A 25 -11.00 7.17 18.82
CA SER A 25 -10.61 6.63 20.10
C SER A 25 -10.32 5.13 19.98
N PRO A 26 -9.25 4.60 20.64
CA PRO A 26 -9.08 3.16 20.76
C PRO A 26 -10.27 2.63 21.57
N ALA A 27 -10.98 1.63 21.03
CA ALA A 27 -12.06 0.88 21.71
C ALA A 27 -12.94 1.74 22.65
N GLY A 28 -13.58 2.79 22.11
CA GLY A 28 -14.50 3.60 22.91
C GLY A 28 -15.64 2.74 23.48
N GLU A 29 -15.98 2.95 24.75
CA GLU A 29 -17.26 2.50 25.31
C GLU A 29 -18.37 2.83 24.30
N ALA A 30 -19.21 1.85 23.98
CA ALA A 30 -20.38 2.05 23.14
C ALA A 30 -21.60 2.07 24.08
N PRO A 31 -21.86 3.20 24.77
CA PRO A 31 -22.92 3.27 25.76
C PRO A 31 -24.27 2.89 25.14
N GLY A 32 -24.93 1.91 25.75
CA GLY A 32 -26.21 1.37 25.29
C GLY A 32 -26.13 0.28 24.21
N ALA A 33 -24.93 -0.09 23.74
CA ALA A 33 -24.76 -1.24 22.85
C ALA A 33 -25.11 -2.55 23.58
N VAL A 34 -25.86 -3.42 22.91
CA VAL A 34 -26.13 -4.78 23.44
C VAL A 34 -24.87 -5.61 23.31
N ASP A 35 -24.44 -6.19 24.43
CA ASP A 35 -23.33 -7.13 24.48
C ASP A 35 -23.86 -8.57 24.43
N PHE A 36 -23.40 -9.32 23.43
CA PHE A 36 -23.72 -10.74 23.20
C PHE A 36 -22.61 -11.67 23.70
N ILE A 37 -21.80 -11.21 24.66
CA ILE A 37 -20.69 -11.99 25.23
C ILE A 37 -21.13 -13.35 25.78
N SER A 38 -22.35 -13.48 26.32
CA SER A 38 -22.87 -14.78 26.78
C SER A 38 -22.90 -15.82 25.65
N GLN A 39 -23.46 -15.44 24.50
CA GLN A 39 -23.53 -16.30 23.32
C GLN A 39 -22.15 -16.55 22.74
N ALA A 40 -21.28 -15.53 22.71
CA ALA A 40 -19.90 -15.68 22.25
C ALA A 40 -19.13 -16.71 23.10
N ARG A 41 -19.26 -16.65 24.44
CA ARG A 41 -18.65 -17.62 25.35
C ARG A 41 -19.21 -19.03 25.15
N THR A 42 -20.54 -19.18 25.07
CA THR A 42 -21.15 -20.49 24.79
C THR A 42 -20.67 -21.07 23.45
N LEU A 43 -20.54 -20.25 22.41
CA LEU A 43 -20.00 -20.70 21.12
C LEU A 43 -18.49 -21.01 21.20
N SER A 44 -17.72 -20.25 22.00
CA SER A 44 -16.32 -20.54 22.27
C SER A 44 -16.15 -21.91 22.92
N GLU A 45 -16.96 -22.25 23.91
CA GLU A 45 -16.92 -23.54 24.61
C GLU A 45 -17.38 -24.69 23.70
N LEU A 46 -18.51 -24.55 23.00
CA LEU A 46 -19.11 -25.65 22.22
C LEU A 46 -18.41 -25.90 20.89
N ALA A 47 -17.94 -24.84 20.21
CA ALA A 47 -17.51 -24.91 18.82
C ALA A 47 -16.00 -24.69 18.66
N ALA A 48 -15.45 -23.67 19.31
CA ALA A 48 -14.00 -23.43 19.33
C ALA A 48 -13.27 -24.30 20.37
N CYS A 49 -14.02 -24.95 21.27
CA CYS A 49 -13.51 -25.83 22.33
C CYS A 49 -12.57 -25.13 23.32
N ALA A 50 -12.89 -23.86 23.62
CA ALA A 50 -12.28 -23.15 24.72
C ALA A 50 -12.59 -23.86 26.05
N PRO A 51 -11.68 -23.80 27.04
CA PRO A 51 -11.95 -24.30 28.39
C PRO A 51 -13.23 -23.66 28.96
N GLY A 52 -14.13 -24.46 29.52
CA GLY A 52 -15.45 -23.98 29.89
C GLY A 52 -16.19 -24.85 30.89
N GLY A 53 -17.42 -24.44 31.19
CA GLY A 53 -18.32 -25.12 32.13
C GLY A 53 -18.90 -26.43 31.61
N ALA A 54 -19.85 -27.01 32.36
CA ALA A 54 -20.55 -28.22 31.93
C ALA A 54 -21.35 -27.98 30.65
N ILE A 55 -21.25 -28.91 29.70
CA ILE A 55 -22.08 -28.90 28.49
C ILE A 55 -23.55 -29.03 28.90
N SER A 56 -24.37 -28.08 28.47
CA SER A 56 -25.81 -28.08 28.76
C SER A 56 -26.47 -29.40 28.38
N GLU A 57 -27.34 -29.94 29.24
CA GLU A 57 -28.08 -31.19 29.04
C GLU A 57 -28.94 -31.22 27.75
N ARG A 58 -29.22 -30.05 27.16
CA ARG A 58 -29.92 -29.95 25.86
C ARG A 58 -29.10 -30.49 24.69
N PHE A 59 -27.80 -30.71 24.88
CA PHE A 59 -26.88 -31.17 23.86
C PHE A 59 -26.37 -32.57 24.15
N ASP A 60 -26.08 -33.30 23.08
CA ASP A 60 -25.35 -34.56 23.16
C ASP A 60 -23.89 -34.27 23.55
N ALA A 61 -23.59 -34.40 24.84
CA ALA A 61 -22.26 -34.17 25.39
C ALA A 61 -21.20 -35.05 24.74
N ALA A 62 -21.54 -36.30 24.37
CA ALA A 62 -20.59 -37.19 23.71
C ALA A 62 -20.23 -36.68 22.30
N ALA A 63 -21.20 -36.14 21.56
CA ALA A 63 -20.96 -35.52 20.26
C ALA A 63 -20.09 -34.26 20.36
N VAL A 64 -20.35 -33.39 21.34
CA VAL A 64 -19.56 -32.16 21.58
C VAL A 64 -18.12 -32.51 22.00
N LEU A 65 -17.94 -33.44 22.95
CA LEU A 65 -16.61 -33.89 23.36
C LEU A 65 -15.84 -34.56 22.22
N ALA A 66 -16.53 -35.31 21.35
CA ALA A 66 -15.90 -35.91 20.18
C ALA A 66 -15.46 -34.84 19.16
N HIS A 67 -16.26 -33.79 18.95
CA HIS A 67 -15.87 -32.61 18.17
C HIS A 67 -14.64 -31.94 18.77
N CYS A 68 -14.63 -31.68 20.08
CA CYS A 68 -13.52 -30.99 20.71
C CYS A 68 -12.19 -31.73 20.65
N ARG A 69 -12.18 -33.06 20.81
CA ARG A 69 -10.95 -33.84 20.57
C ARG A 69 -10.38 -33.66 19.16
N ARG A 70 -11.23 -33.53 18.13
CA ARG A 70 -10.78 -33.32 16.75
C ARG A 70 -10.30 -31.89 16.52
N MET A 71 -11.01 -30.91 17.07
CA MET A 71 -10.58 -29.50 17.03
C MET A 71 -9.27 -29.27 17.76
N GLU A 72 -9.09 -29.82 18.96
CA GLU A 72 -7.83 -29.76 19.71
C GLU A 72 -6.65 -30.32 18.89
N ALA A 73 -6.84 -31.46 18.22
CA ALA A 73 -5.82 -32.03 17.33
C ALA A 73 -5.50 -31.12 16.13
N LEU A 74 -6.53 -30.51 15.51
CA LEU A 74 -6.34 -29.55 14.41
C LEU A 74 -5.58 -28.29 14.88
N LEU A 75 -5.95 -27.75 16.05
CA LEU A 75 -5.32 -26.58 16.64
C LEU A 75 -3.87 -26.85 17.06
N ALA A 76 -3.60 -28.01 17.66
CA ALA A 76 -2.25 -28.44 18.00
C ALA A 76 -1.37 -28.55 16.74
N GLY A 77 -1.85 -29.24 15.70
CA GLY A 77 -1.14 -29.35 14.42
C GLY A 77 -0.92 -27.99 13.73
N PHE A 78 -1.88 -27.08 13.83
CA PHE A 78 -1.71 -25.70 13.35
C PHE A 78 -0.63 -24.94 14.13
N ARG A 79 -0.66 -25.00 15.47
CA ARG A 79 0.30 -24.32 16.36
C ARG A 79 1.73 -24.81 16.12
N GLU A 80 1.92 -26.14 16.12
CA GLU A 80 3.23 -26.78 15.96
C GLU A 80 3.76 -26.72 14.52
N GLY A 81 2.87 -26.71 13.53
CA GLY A 81 3.20 -26.66 12.11
C GLY A 81 3.27 -25.23 11.58
N TRP A 82 2.14 -24.74 11.06
CA TRP A 82 2.08 -23.50 10.31
C TRP A 82 2.42 -22.28 11.17
N LEU A 83 1.84 -22.17 12.36
CA LEU A 83 2.00 -20.97 13.20
C LEU A 83 3.44 -20.80 13.67
N ALA A 84 4.10 -21.86 14.13
CA ALA A 84 5.50 -21.83 14.54
C ALA A 84 6.41 -21.37 13.39
N GLN A 85 6.24 -21.96 12.20
CA GLN A 85 7.05 -21.62 11.03
C GLN A 85 6.79 -20.19 10.53
N ALA A 86 5.51 -19.81 10.39
CA ALA A 86 5.14 -18.48 9.92
C ALA A 86 5.58 -17.39 10.90
N SER A 87 5.36 -17.59 12.19
CA SER A 87 5.75 -16.61 13.22
C SER A 87 7.25 -16.37 13.24
N ALA A 88 8.04 -17.44 13.21
CA ALA A 88 9.51 -17.35 13.20
C ALA A 88 10.03 -16.67 11.92
N TYR A 89 9.44 -17.00 10.77
CA TYR A 89 9.87 -16.43 9.48
C TYR A 89 9.47 -14.97 9.30
N LEU A 90 8.27 -14.59 9.75
CA LEU A 90 7.73 -13.24 9.57
C LEU A 90 8.27 -12.24 10.60
N ALA A 91 8.72 -12.71 11.78
CA ALA A 91 9.30 -11.85 12.81
C ALA A 91 10.38 -10.87 12.31
N PRO A 92 11.43 -11.31 11.59
CA PRO A 92 12.45 -10.40 11.07
C PRO A 92 11.97 -9.54 9.89
N LEU A 93 10.82 -9.84 9.29
CA LEU A 93 10.28 -9.06 8.16
C LEU A 93 9.41 -7.87 8.59
N ARG A 94 8.95 -7.88 9.84
CA ARG A 94 8.11 -6.83 10.40
C ARG A 94 8.97 -5.64 10.83
N PRO A 95 8.68 -4.43 10.35
CA PRO A 95 9.19 -3.21 10.97
C PRO A 95 8.79 -3.13 12.46
N PRO A 96 9.63 -2.57 13.33
CA PRO A 96 9.33 -2.44 14.76
C PRO A 96 8.21 -1.42 15.05
N ASP A 97 7.95 -0.50 14.11
CA ASP A 97 7.03 0.63 14.21
C ASP A 97 5.75 0.45 13.37
N LEU A 98 5.35 -0.80 13.13
CA LEU A 98 4.12 -1.09 12.39
C LEU A 98 2.89 -0.42 13.01
N PRO A 99 1.97 0.12 12.18
CA PRO A 99 0.71 0.63 12.68
C PRO A 99 -0.07 -0.41 13.49
N SER A 100 -0.68 0.02 14.60
CA SER A 100 -1.46 -0.86 15.48
C SER A 100 -2.82 -1.28 14.89
N SER A 101 -3.25 -0.62 13.81
CA SER A 101 -4.48 -0.93 13.08
C SER A 101 -4.15 -1.69 11.78
N VAL A 102 -4.74 -2.87 11.67
CA VAL A 102 -4.61 -3.78 10.53
C VAL A 102 -5.90 -3.75 9.72
N VAL A 103 -5.78 -3.60 8.40
CA VAL A 103 -6.91 -3.74 7.47
C VAL A 103 -6.66 -4.95 6.56
N TYR A 104 -7.61 -5.88 6.55
CA TYR A 104 -7.54 -7.11 5.79
C TYR A 104 -8.76 -7.22 4.87
N PRO A 105 -8.71 -6.60 3.67
CA PRO A 105 -9.75 -6.77 2.67
C PRO A 105 -9.74 -8.21 2.17
N PHE A 106 -10.94 -8.72 1.87
CA PHE A 106 -11.16 -10.11 1.43
C PHE A 106 -10.75 -11.15 2.47
N GLY A 107 -10.68 -10.78 3.75
CA GLY A 107 -10.14 -11.63 4.81
C GLY A 107 -11.07 -12.74 5.29
N GLY A 108 -12.39 -12.58 5.17
CA GLY A 108 -13.35 -13.57 5.66
C GLY A 108 -13.08 -13.95 7.13
N GLY A 109 -13.15 -15.24 7.44
CA GLY A 109 -12.94 -15.78 8.79
C GLY A 109 -11.47 -15.96 9.18
N ASP A 110 -10.55 -15.21 8.58
CA ASP A 110 -9.11 -15.52 8.63
C ASP A 110 -8.34 -14.69 9.68
N LEU A 111 -8.98 -14.37 10.80
CA LEU A 111 -8.31 -13.72 11.93
C LEU A 111 -7.09 -14.55 12.41
N VAL A 112 -7.14 -15.88 12.27
CA VAL A 112 -6.06 -16.78 12.69
C VAL A 112 -4.73 -16.50 12.00
N SER A 113 -4.74 -16.13 10.70
CA SER A 113 -3.52 -15.71 10.01
C SER A 113 -3.15 -14.27 10.35
N ALA A 114 -4.13 -13.37 10.46
CA ALA A 114 -3.88 -11.97 10.80
C ALA A 114 -3.17 -11.81 12.15
N LEU A 115 -3.56 -12.59 13.17
CA LEU A 115 -2.90 -12.63 14.48
C LEU A 115 -1.45 -13.16 14.40
N ALA A 116 -1.16 -14.10 13.50
CA ALA A 116 0.21 -14.60 13.29
C ALA A 116 1.09 -13.58 12.56
N VAL A 117 0.51 -12.86 11.59
CA VAL A 117 1.21 -11.84 10.82
C VAL A 117 1.46 -10.60 11.67
N PHE A 118 0.48 -10.17 12.47
CA PHE A 118 0.52 -8.94 13.28
C PHE A 118 0.24 -9.22 14.76
N PRO A 119 1.16 -9.90 15.48
CA PRO A 119 0.93 -10.31 16.86
C PRO A 119 0.79 -9.14 17.85
N GLU A 120 1.26 -7.94 17.50
CA GLU A 120 1.23 -6.74 18.35
C GLU A 120 0.10 -5.76 17.97
N ALA A 121 -0.67 -6.04 16.92
CA ALA A 121 -1.75 -5.15 16.51
C ALA A 121 -2.89 -5.13 17.54
N ARG A 122 -3.48 -3.95 17.70
CA ARG A 122 -4.56 -3.68 18.67
C ARG A 122 -5.94 -3.67 18.01
N GLU A 123 -5.99 -3.35 16.72
CA GLU A 123 -7.24 -3.33 15.96
C GLU A 123 -7.08 -4.10 14.64
N PHE A 124 -8.01 -5.00 14.36
CA PHE A 124 -8.10 -5.76 13.12
C PHE A 124 -9.43 -5.42 12.46
N THR A 125 -9.40 -4.97 11.21
CA THR A 125 -10.60 -4.78 10.37
C THR A 125 -10.55 -5.76 9.22
N LEU A 126 -11.31 -6.85 9.34
CA LEU A 126 -11.48 -7.86 8.30
C LEU A 126 -12.74 -7.54 7.50
N ILE A 127 -12.66 -7.64 6.18
CA ILE A 127 -13.77 -7.29 5.29
C ILE A 127 -14.00 -8.43 4.31
N SER A 128 -15.24 -8.88 4.16
CA SER A 128 -15.61 -9.89 3.17
C SER A 128 -17.09 -9.82 2.81
N LEU A 129 -17.59 -10.69 1.94
CA LEU A 129 -19.01 -10.71 1.57
C LEU A 129 -19.89 -11.36 2.65
N GLU A 130 -19.30 -12.20 3.50
CA GLU A 130 -20.04 -13.00 4.47
C GLU A 130 -20.45 -12.15 5.69
N PRO A 131 -21.73 -12.20 6.10
CA PRO A 131 -22.18 -11.53 7.31
C PRO A 131 -21.57 -12.16 8.57
N ALA A 132 -21.45 -11.35 9.64
CA ALA A 132 -21.04 -11.82 10.95
C ALA A 132 -21.97 -12.91 11.51
N GLY A 133 -23.29 -12.71 11.36
CA GLY A 133 -24.35 -13.66 11.73
C GLY A 133 -24.88 -13.46 13.16
N ASP A 134 -26.12 -13.89 13.41
CA ASP A 134 -26.82 -13.70 14.69
C ASP A 134 -26.33 -14.73 15.74
N PRO A 135 -25.74 -14.29 16.87
CA PRO A 135 -25.18 -15.19 17.86
C PRO A 135 -26.27 -15.90 18.68
N ARG A 136 -27.49 -15.35 18.73
CA ARG A 136 -28.63 -15.94 19.45
C ARG A 136 -29.12 -17.25 18.83
N ALA A 137 -28.64 -17.58 17.64
CA ALA A 137 -28.88 -18.88 17.04
C ALA A 137 -28.47 -20.03 17.97
N VAL A 138 -27.42 -19.85 18.78
CA VAL A 138 -26.97 -20.85 19.76
C VAL A 138 -28.01 -21.13 20.84
N ASP A 139 -28.84 -20.15 21.19
CA ASP A 139 -29.85 -20.27 22.24
C ASP A 139 -31.03 -21.16 21.81
N SER A 140 -31.26 -21.26 20.49
CA SER A 140 -32.40 -22.00 19.91
C SER A 140 -32.02 -23.25 19.13
N VAL A 141 -30.72 -23.49 18.89
CA VAL A 141 -30.25 -24.67 18.16
C VAL A 141 -30.50 -25.94 18.98
N ASP A 142 -31.02 -26.97 18.32
CA ASP A 142 -31.19 -28.30 18.90
C ASP A 142 -29.89 -29.12 18.79
N SER A 143 -29.82 -30.25 19.49
CA SER A 143 -28.64 -31.13 19.46
C SER A 143 -28.27 -31.58 18.03
N SER A 144 -29.27 -31.86 17.19
CA SER A 144 -29.04 -32.27 15.80
C SER A 144 -28.46 -31.12 14.95
N GLY A 145 -28.99 -29.90 15.10
CA GLY A 145 -28.50 -28.69 14.45
C GLY A 145 -27.08 -28.37 14.86
N LEU A 146 -26.79 -28.40 16.16
CA LEU A 146 -25.45 -28.17 16.67
C LEU A 146 -24.45 -29.15 16.06
N LYS A 147 -24.75 -30.45 16.07
CA LYS A 147 -23.88 -31.48 15.49
C LYS A 147 -23.56 -31.22 14.01
N ARG A 148 -24.53 -30.75 13.21
CA ARG A 148 -24.31 -30.39 11.80
C ARG A 148 -23.40 -29.17 11.66
N SER A 149 -23.63 -28.13 12.43
CA SER A 149 -22.82 -26.91 12.43
C SER A 149 -21.38 -27.18 12.88
N LEU A 150 -21.19 -27.98 13.92
CA LEU A 150 -19.86 -28.39 14.41
C LEU A 150 -19.08 -29.18 13.35
N ALA A 151 -19.73 -30.13 12.68
CA ALA A 151 -19.11 -30.90 11.61
C ALA A 151 -18.73 -30.02 10.39
N LEU A 152 -19.52 -28.98 10.09
CA LEU A 152 -19.20 -28.02 9.03
C LEU A 152 -18.01 -27.14 9.42
N LEU A 153 -17.99 -26.61 10.65
CA LEU A 153 -16.87 -25.85 11.19
C LEU A 153 -15.58 -26.66 11.13
N GLU A 154 -15.59 -27.90 11.64
CA GLU A 154 -14.43 -28.80 11.65
C GLU A 154 -13.84 -28.98 10.24
N ARG A 155 -14.69 -29.28 9.25
CA ARG A 155 -14.25 -29.42 7.85
C ARG A 155 -13.63 -28.14 7.31
N ASN A 156 -14.24 -26.99 7.60
CA ASN A 156 -13.76 -25.72 7.08
C ASN A 156 -12.47 -25.26 7.76
N VAL A 157 -12.31 -25.49 9.07
CA VAL A 157 -11.08 -25.21 9.81
C VAL A 157 -9.96 -26.12 9.34
N ALA A 158 -10.22 -27.42 9.19
CA ALA A 158 -9.26 -28.35 8.61
C ALA A 158 -8.84 -27.95 7.18
N SER A 159 -9.79 -27.51 6.36
CA SER A 159 -9.53 -26.96 5.02
C SER A 159 -8.62 -25.73 5.10
N GLN A 160 -8.99 -24.74 5.93
CA GLN A 160 -8.27 -23.48 6.09
C GLN A 160 -6.84 -23.69 6.58
N PHE A 161 -6.62 -24.56 7.57
CA PHE A 161 -5.28 -24.82 8.11
C PHE A 161 -4.41 -25.61 7.15
N ARG A 162 -5.00 -26.51 6.35
CA ARG A 162 -4.26 -27.27 5.33
C ARG A 162 -3.82 -26.41 4.16
N VAL A 163 -4.64 -25.44 3.73
CA VAL A 163 -4.36 -24.61 2.54
C VAL A 163 -3.85 -23.20 2.86
N GLY A 164 -3.95 -22.76 4.12
CA GLY A 164 -3.45 -21.48 4.63
C GLY A 164 -4.27 -20.26 4.19
N HIS A 165 -5.60 -20.27 4.31
CA HIS A 165 -6.53 -20.13 3.16
C HIS A 165 -8.03 -20.31 3.46
N SER A 166 -8.86 -19.27 3.69
CA SER A 166 -10.32 -19.44 3.62
C SER A 166 -10.76 -19.59 2.16
N ARG A 167 -11.43 -20.70 1.82
CA ARG A 167 -11.96 -20.93 0.46
C ARG A 167 -13.36 -20.34 0.32
N THR A 168 -13.64 -19.75 -0.84
CA THR A 168 -14.97 -19.19 -1.17
C THR A 168 -16.09 -20.21 -1.03
N ASP A 169 -15.90 -21.46 -1.49
CA ASP A 169 -16.91 -22.52 -1.38
C ASP A 169 -17.25 -22.84 0.09
N ASP A 170 -16.21 -22.92 0.93
CA ASP A 170 -16.32 -23.23 2.36
C ASP A 170 -17.06 -22.09 3.08
N LEU A 171 -16.72 -20.83 2.76
CA LEU A 171 -17.37 -19.63 3.29
C LEU A 171 -18.82 -19.49 2.82
N ALA A 172 -19.13 -19.79 1.56
CA ALA A 172 -20.47 -19.76 1.02
C ALA A 172 -21.37 -20.83 1.64
N ALA A 173 -20.85 -22.04 1.85
CA ALA A 173 -21.54 -23.10 2.57
C ALA A 173 -21.79 -22.71 4.03
N ALA A 174 -20.78 -22.16 4.71
CA ALA A 174 -20.87 -21.75 6.11
C ALA A 174 -21.83 -20.57 6.32
N SER A 175 -21.92 -19.63 5.37
CA SER A 175 -22.83 -18.49 5.44
C SER A 175 -24.31 -18.87 5.37
N ARG A 176 -24.62 -20.11 4.98
CA ARG A 176 -25.98 -20.68 4.97
C ARG A 176 -26.27 -21.51 6.21
N ASP A 177 -25.28 -21.72 7.08
CA ASP A 177 -25.45 -22.48 8.31
C ASP A 177 -26.30 -21.71 9.34
N ARG A 178 -26.85 -22.44 10.32
CA ARG A 178 -27.63 -21.84 11.39
C ARG A 178 -26.76 -21.07 12.38
N LEU A 179 -25.54 -21.54 12.65
CA LEU A 179 -24.60 -20.84 13.53
C LEU A 179 -23.75 -19.82 12.76
N PRO A 180 -23.37 -18.69 13.38
CA PRO A 180 -22.70 -17.58 12.71
C PRO A 180 -21.25 -17.92 12.34
N ALA A 181 -21.02 -18.37 11.11
CA ALA A 181 -19.73 -18.89 10.66
C ALA A 181 -18.54 -17.93 10.90
N GLN A 182 -18.67 -16.65 10.57
CA GLN A 182 -17.60 -15.67 10.75
C GLN A 182 -17.22 -15.49 12.22
N LEU A 183 -18.22 -15.46 13.12
CA LEU A 183 -17.98 -15.47 14.55
C LEU A 183 -17.30 -16.77 15.00
N LEU A 184 -17.73 -17.95 14.52
CA LEU A 184 -17.11 -19.23 14.87
C LEU A 184 -15.63 -19.30 14.45
N PHE A 185 -15.29 -18.81 13.25
CA PHE A 185 -13.90 -18.72 12.81
C PHE A 185 -13.09 -17.74 13.68
N ALA A 186 -13.66 -16.59 14.03
CA ALA A 186 -13.00 -15.64 14.93
C ALA A 186 -12.72 -16.27 16.31
N LEU A 187 -13.70 -16.97 16.90
CA LEU A 187 -13.53 -17.65 18.19
C LEU A 187 -12.51 -18.80 18.11
N THR A 188 -12.48 -19.54 17.00
CA THR A 188 -11.45 -20.57 16.76
C THR A 188 -10.06 -19.94 16.60
N ALA A 189 -9.96 -18.77 15.98
CA ALA A 189 -8.72 -18.01 15.90
C ALA A 189 -8.24 -17.52 17.27
N LEU A 190 -9.16 -17.04 18.12
CA LEU A 190 -8.83 -16.66 19.50
C LEU A 190 -8.26 -17.86 20.26
N GLU A 191 -8.94 -19.00 20.21
CA GLU A 191 -8.48 -20.21 20.87
C GLU A 191 -7.12 -20.65 20.32
N ALA A 192 -6.92 -20.70 19.00
CA ALA A 192 -5.65 -21.04 18.36
C ALA A 192 -4.46 -20.21 18.89
N HIS A 193 -4.70 -18.95 19.26
CA HIS A 193 -3.68 -17.99 19.73
C HIS A 193 -3.68 -17.75 21.25
N GLY A 194 -4.52 -18.46 22.01
CA GLY A 194 -4.60 -18.35 23.48
C GLY A 194 -5.24 -17.05 23.97
N PHE A 195 -6.27 -16.59 23.27
CA PHE A 195 -7.10 -15.44 23.64
C PHE A 195 -8.51 -15.88 24.02
N GLU A 196 -9.20 -15.05 24.79
CA GLU A 196 -10.61 -15.22 25.12
C GLU A 196 -11.44 -13.99 24.72
N PRO A 197 -12.71 -14.18 24.31
CA PRO A 197 -13.60 -13.08 24.01
C PRO A 197 -13.98 -12.32 25.28
N ARG A 198 -14.08 -10.99 25.17
CA ARG A 198 -14.41 -10.06 26.27
C ARG A 198 -15.75 -9.37 26.09
N ALA A 199 -16.06 -8.91 24.88
CA ALA A 199 -17.36 -8.38 24.50
C ALA A 199 -17.67 -8.69 23.03
N LEU A 200 -18.94 -8.87 22.69
CA LEU A 200 -19.41 -9.05 21.31
C LEU A 200 -20.54 -8.07 21.02
N ARG A 201 -20.30 -7.12 20.12
CA ARG A 201 -21.25 -6.08 19.74
C ARG A 201 -21.48 -6.10 18.24
N TYR A 202 -22.65 -5.65 17.79
CA TYR A 202 -22.99 -5.54 16.36
C TYR A 202 -23.23 -4.08 15.98
N PHE A 203 -22.92 -3.73 14.74
CA PHE A 203 -23.02 -2.34 14.28
C PHE A 203 -23.33 -2.22 12.79
N GLU A 204 -23.80 -1.04 12.39
CA GLU A 204 -23.87 -0.59 11.01
C GLU A 204 -22.81 0.48 10.74
N VAL A 205 -22.26 0.48 9.53
CA VAL A 205 -21.36 1.56 9.08
C VAL A 205 -22.21 2.69 8.53
N LEU A 206 -22.12 3.86 9.15
CA LEU A 206 -22.87 5.05 8.76
C LEU A 206 -22.27 5.69 7.50
N PRO A 207 -23.06 6.48 6.75
CA PRO A 207 -22.56 7.18 5.57
C PRO A 207 -21.32 8.02 5.86
N ASP A 208 -21.18 8.68 7.00
CA ASP A 208 -19.99 9.49 7.34
C ASP A 208 -18.73 8.67 7.71
N GLY A 209 -18.86 7.35 7.87
CA GLY A 209 -17.81 6.45 8.33
C GLY A 209 -17.83 6.17 9.84
N GLY A 210 -18.78 6.76 10.58
CA GLY A 210 -19.09 6.41 11.96
C GLY A 210 -19.72 5.02 12.08
N LEU A 211 -19.78 4.49 13.31
CA LEU A 211 -20.40 3.20 13.59
C LEU A 211 -21.63 3.40 14.48
N ALA A 212 -22.77 2.84 14.07
CA ALA A 212 -24.00 2.81 14.86
C ALA A 212 -24.21 1.40 15.43
N TYR A 213 -24.04 1.26 16.74
CA TYR A 213 -24.17 -0.03 17.42
C TYR A 213 -25.64 -0.42 17.66
N LEU A 214 -25.92 -1.72 17.62
CA LEU A 214 -27.20 -2.28 17.98
C LEU A 214 -27.48 -2.06 19.47
N THR A 215 -28.60 -1.42 19.79
CA THR A 215 -29.03 -1.11 21.16
C THR A 215 -30.26 -1.94 21.56
N SER A 216 -30.53 -2.04 22.86
CA SER A 216 -31.66 -2.80 23.39
C SER A 216 -33.03 -2.23 23.02
N ALA A 217 -33.10 -0.95 22.65
CA ALA A 217 -34.31 -0.28 22.19
C ALA A 217 -34.70 -0.66 20.75
N ALA A 218 -33.76 -1.21 19.96
CA ALA A 218 -34.02 -1.61 18.59
C ALA A 218 -34.60 -3.04 18.55
N SER A 219 -35.62 -3.26 17.71
CA SER A 219 -36.01 -4.60 17.30
C SER A 219 -35.07 -5.09 16.20
N PRO A 220 -34.15 -6.03 16.47
CA PRO A 220 -33.13 -6.40 15.50
C PRO A 220 -33.75 -7.17 14.33
N ARG A 221 -33.37 -6.77 13.11
CA ARG A 221 -33.66 -7.51 11.88
C ARG A 221 -32.49 -8.44 11.57
N LYS A 222 -32.67 -9.35 10.62
CA LYS A 222 -31.59 -10.25 10.18
C LYS A 222 -30.30 -9.49 9.80
N ASP A 223 -30.46 -8.38 9.08
CA ASP A 223 -29.32 -7.55 8.64
C ASP A 223 -28.64 -6.80 9.79
N SER A 224 -29.28 -6.65 10.95
CA SER A 224 -28.67 -6.04 12.15
C SER A 224 -27.46 -6.80 12.68
N PHE A 225 -27.25 -8.04 12.22
CA PHE A 225 -26.10 -8.88 12.57
C PHE A 225 -25.09 -9.01 11.42
N ARG A 226 -25.07 -8.05 10.49
CA ARG A 226 -24.17 -8.06 9.33
C ARG A 226 -22.71 -7.81 9.71
N ASN A 227 -22.45 -6.85 10.60
CA ASN A 227 -21.10 -6.51 11.06
C ASN A 227 -20.96 -6.71 12.57
N MET A 228 -19.81 -7.23 13.01
CA MET A 228 -19.53 -7.45 14.43
C MET A 228 -18.23 -6.76 14.85
N GLU A 229 -18.21 -6.38 16.12
CA GLU A 229 -17.02 -6.03 16.86
C GLU A 229 -16.85 -7.03 18.01
N LEU A 230 -15.71 -7.71 18.03
CA LEU A 230 -15.32 -8.65 19.07
C LEU A 230 -14.10 -8.08 19.79
N THR A 231 -14.23 -7.77 21.08
CA THR A 231 -13.06 -7.45 21.91
C THR A 231 -12.53 -8.74 22.54
N PHE A 232 -11.21 -8.83 22.68
CA PHE A 232 -10.55 -10.03 23.19
C PHE A 232 -9.22 -9.70 23.88
N GLY A 233 -8.77 -10.62 24.72
CA GLY A 233 -7.50 -10.49 25.45
C GLY A 233 -7.03 -11.84 25.97
N ARG A 234 -5.86 -11.87 26.62
CA ARG A 234 -5.38 -13.10 27.25
C ARG A 234 -6.18 -13.39 28.52
N PRO A 235 -6.43 -14.67 28.87
CA PRO A 235 -7.03 -15.04 30.14
C PRO A 235 -6.28 -14.44 31.33
N GLY A 236 -7.00 -13.87 32.29
CA GLY A 236 -6.42 -13.26 33.50
C GLY A 236 -5.53 -12.03 33.28
N SER A 237 -5.39 -11.53 32.05
CA SER A 237 -4.56 -10.36 31.74
C SER A 237 -5.36 -9.06 31.82
N SER A 238 -4.74 -8.02 32.36
CA SER A 238 -5.20 -6.63 32.30
C SER A 238 -4.57 -5.86 31.13
N GLU A 239 -3.88 -6.54 30.21
CA GLU A 239 -3.36 -5.93 28.99
C GLU A 239 -4.46 -5.23 28.19
N HIS A 240 -4.06 -4.26 27.36
CA HIS A 240 -4.99 -3.54 26.51
C HIS A 240 -5.82 -4.49 25.65
N GLU A 241 -7.14 -4.30 25.68
CA GLU A 241 -8.07 -5.05 24.84
C GLU A 241 -7.73 -4.87 23.36
N ARG A 242 -7.77 -5.99 22.64
CA ARG A 242 -7.67 -6.03 21.18
C ARG A 242 -9.07 -6.09 20.59
N VAL A 243 -9.21 -5.53 19.39
CA VAL A 243 -10.51 -5.43 18.71
C VAL A 243 -10.44 -6.09 17.34
N LEU A 244 -11.36 -7.02 17.07
CA LEU A 244 -11.70 -7.43 15.71
C LEU A 244 -12.98 -6.71 15.30
N ARG A 245 -12.95 -6.02 14.16
CA ARG A 245 -14.13 -5.61 13.40
C ARG A 245 -14.23 -6.47 12.16
N HIS A 246 -15.29 -7.26 12.06
CA HIS A 246 -15.66 -7.93 10.82
C HIS A 246 -16.77 -7.12 10.15
N ILE A 247 -16.50 -6.64 8.94
CA ILE A 247 -17.45 -5.85 8.16
C ILE A 247 -17.81 -6.65 6.91
N ALA A 248 -19.10 -6.93 6.74
CA ALA A 248 -19.56 -7.59 5.53
C ALA A 248 -19.86 -6.55 4.46
N ALA A 249 -19.07 -6.49 3.39
CA ALA A 249 -19.20 -5.52 2.32
C ALA A 249 -18.66 -6.05 0.98
N ASP A 250 -19.33 -5.66 -0.10
CA ASP A 250 -18.79 -5.76 -1.44
C ASP A 250 -17.77 -4.62 -1.65
N LEU A 251 -16.55 -5.01 -1.99
CA LEU A 251 -15.40 -4.11 -2.14
C LEU A 251 -15.19 -3.65 -3.59
N GLY A 252 -16.05 -4.05 -4.52
CA GLY A 252 -16.04 -3.55 -5.89
C GLY A 252 -16.45 -2.07 -5.94
N ASP A 253 -15.88 -1.33 -6.89
CA ASP A 253 -16.07 0.11 -7.04
C ASP A 253 -17.54 0.52 -7.11
N GLY A 254 -18.38 -0.30 -7.76
CA GLY A 254 -19.82 -0.06 -7.84
C GLY A 254 -20.50 -0.05 -6.47
N ALA A 255 -20.14 -1.00 -5.59
CA ALA A 255 -20.66 -1.07 -4.23
C ALA A 255 -20.08 0.04 -3.35
N LEU A 256 -18.76 0.28 -3.42
CA LEU A 256 -18.10 1.34 -2.64
C LEU A 256 -18.61 2.75 -2.97
N ARG A 257 -19.08 2.99 -4.21
CA ARG A 257 -19.76 4.26 -4.55
C ARG A 257 -21.16 4.36 -3.95
N ARG A 258 -21.88 3.25 -3.80
CA ARG A 258 -23.21 3.21 -3.17
C ARG A 258 -23.13 3.27 -1.64
N GLU A 259 -22.10 2.65 -1.06
CA GLU A 259 -21.85 2.57 0.38
C GLU A 259 -20.51 3.25 0.75
N PRO A 260 -20.34 4.56 0.50
CA PRO A 260 -19.07 5.26 0.69
C PRO A 260 -18.62 5.38 2.16
N GLY A 261 -19.50 5.08 3.11
CA GLY A 261 -19.20 5.05 4.55
C GLY A 261 -18.04 4.11 4.90
N LEU A 262 -17.92 2.97 4.20
CA LEU A 262 -16.84 2.03 4.44
C LEU A 262 -15.47 2.65 4.17
N LEU A 263 -15.26 3.24 2.99
CA LEU A 263 -13.97 3.88 2.67
C LEU A 263 -13.66 5.05 3.61
N ARG A 264 -14.67 5.79 4.07
CA ARG A 264 -14.48 6.84 5.08
C ARG A 264 -14.07 6.28 6.43
N HIS A 265 -14.73 5.22 6.90
CA HIS A 265 -14.37 4.52 8.12
C HIS A 265 -12.91 4.03 8.09
N LEU A 266 -12.52 3.39 6.99
CA LEU A 266 -11.16 2.89 6.80
C LEU A 266 -10.13 4.03 6.72
N SER A 267 -10.44 5.10 5.97
CA SER A 267 -9.55 6.25 5.81
C SER A 267 -9.30 6.98 7.13
N ALA A 268 -10.30 7.04 8.02
CA ALA A 268 -10.20 7.69 9.32
C ALA A 268 -9.19 7.03 10.27
N LYS A 269 -8.77 5.78 9.99
CA LYS A 269 -7.72 5.08 10.75
C LYS A 269 -6.32 5.66 10.54
N GLY A 270 -6.13 6.48 9.51
CA GLY A 270 -4.82 7.01 9.15
C GLY A 270 -3.95 5.94 8.50
N ARG A 271 -2.69 5.83 8.94
CA ARG A 271 -1.76 4.80 8.45
C ARG A 271 -2.13 3.43 8.99
N VAL A 272 -2.11 2.41 8.13
CA VAL A 272 -2.47 1.04 8.50
C VAL A 272 -1.45 0.03 7.98
N ALA A 273 -1.32 -1.08 8.72
CA ALA A 273 -0.76 -2.30 8.18
C ALA A 273 -1.84 -3.05 7.41
N VAL A 274 -1.47 -3.78 6.36
CA VAL A 274 -2.42 -4.48 5.49
C VAL A 274 -2.05 -5.95 5.36
N MET A 275 -3.04 -6.81 5.32
CA MET A 275 -2.88 -8.19 4.86
C MET A 275 -3.88 -8.48 3.75
N THR A 276 -3.49 -9.27 2.77
CA THR A 276 -4.41 -9.83 1.78
C THR A 276 -3.87 -11.17 1.31
N LYS A 277 -4.68 -12.22 1.26
CA LYS A 277 -4.27 -13.48 0.62
C LYS A 277 -5.46 -14.16 -0.05
N ALA A 278 -5.18 -14.93 -1.10
CA ALA A 278 -6.19 -15.67 -1.85
C ALA A 278 -7.39 -14.82 -2.29
N ALA A 279 -7.19 -13.53 -2.54
CA ALA A 279 -8.25 -12.56 -2.81
C ALA A 279 -8.68 -12.52 -4.27
N SER A 280 -8.75 -13.69 -4.93
CA SER A 280 -9.17 -13.87 -6.33
C SER A 280 -8.56 -12.87 -7.33
N TYR A 281 -7.35 -12.34 -7.06
CA TYR A 281 -6.67 -11.32 -7.85
C TYR A 281 -7.46 -10.01 -8.04
N LEU A 282 -8.42 -9.72 -7.15
CA LEU A 282 -9.34 -8.58 -7.29
C LEU A 282 -8.60 -7.23 -7.29
N LEU A 283 -7.49 -7.11 -6.55
CA LEU A 283 -6.66 -5.89 -6.57
C LEU A 283 -5.93 -5.65 -7.90
N TRP A 284 -5.96 -6.59 -8.84
CA TRP A 284 -5.42 -6.40 -10.18
C TRP A 284 -6.44 -5.76 -11.12
N GLU A 285 -7.73 -5.90 -10.82
CA GLU A 285 -8.83 -5.46 -11.67
C GLU A 285 -9.07 -3.94 -11.54
N ASP A 286 -9.53 -3.31 -12.62
CA ASP A 286 -9.94 -1.90 -12.60
C ASP A 286 -11.22 -1.68 -11.81
N SER A 287 -12.07 -2.69 -11.70
CA SER A 287 -13.31 -2.65 -10.92
C SER A 287 -13.10 -2.59 -9.40
N PHE A 288 -11.85 -2.64 -8.93
CA PHE A 288 -11.46 -2.47 -7.52
C PHE A 288 -10.48 -1.30 -7.32
N SER A 289 -10.46 -0.35 -8.27
CA SER A 289 -9.54 0.79 -8.26
C SER A 289 -9.71 1.70 -7.03
N LEU A 290 -10.93 1.85 -6.49
CA LEU A 290 -11.20 2.68 -5.31
C LEU A 290 -10.59 2.06 -4.05
N LEU A 291 -10.75 0.75 -3.86
CA LEU A 291 -10.10 0.03 -2.76
C LEU A 291 -8.58 0.10 -2.91
N ARG A 292 -8.04 -0.20 -4.10
CA ARG A 292 -6.60 -0.12 -4.37
C ARG A 292 -6.04 1.28 -4.09
N GLY A 293 -6.76 2.33 -4.48
CA GLY A 293 -6.40 3.72 -4.20
C GLY A 293 -6.38 4.05 -2.71
N TYR A 294 -7.39 3.59 -1.95
CA TYR A 294 -7.38 3.70 -0.49
C TYR A 294 -6.16 2.98 0.11
N LEU A 295 -5.91 1.74 -0.29
CA LEU A 295 -4.76 0.97 0.21
C LEU A 295 -3.46 1.71 -0.06
N LEU A 296 -3.17 2.10 -1.30
CA LEU A 296 -1.94 2.83 -1.65
C LEU A 296 -1.75 4.14 -0.87
N LYS A 297 -2.85 4.84 -0.54
CA LYS A 297 -2.81 6.08 0.23
C LYS A 297 -2.49 5.85 1.72
N ASN A 298 -3.12 4.83 2.33
CA ASN A 298 -3.10 4.60 3.76
C ASN A 298 -2.06 3.55 4.20
N LEU A 299 -1.56 2.76 3.26
CA LEU A 299 -0.62 1.65 3.49
C LEU A 299 0.72 2.16 4.02
N ASP A 300 1.20 1.47 5.05
CA ASP A 300 2.58 1.56 5.51
C ASP A 300 3.38 0.28 5.19
N TRP A 301 2.79 -0.88 5.51
CA TRP A 301 3.37 -2.19 5.24
C TRP A 301 2.28 -3.23 4.99
N MET A 302 2.44 -4.03 3.94
CA MET A 302 1.48 -5.04 3.51
C MET A 302 2.15 -6.39 3.35
N LEU A 303 1.54 -7.43 3.93
CA LEU A 303 1.84 -8.81 3.60
C LEU A 303 0.78 -9.39 2.67
N SER A 304 1.20 -9.96 1.55
CA SER A 304 0.28 -10.66 0.66
C SER A 304 0.87 -11.90 0.01
N ASP A 305 0.03 -12.69 -0.66
CA ASP A 305 0.47 -13.56 -1.76
C ASP A 305 0.47 -12.76 -3.08
N SER A 306 0.44 -13.44 -4.22
CA SER A 306 0.33 -12.80 -5.54
C SER A 306 -0.98 -12.02 -5.75
N THR A 307 -2.01 -12.19 -4.90
CA THR A 307 -3.27 -11.44 -5.04
C THR A 307 -3.22 -10.01 -4.49
N GLY A 308 -2.06 -9.58 -3.97
CA GLY A 308 -1.80 -8.21 -3.53
C GLY A 308 -1.72 -7.17 -4.66
N ILE A 309 -1.24 -5.97 -4.31
CA ILE A 309 -1.15 -4.84 -5.24
C ILE A 309 -0.14 -5.14 -6.36
N PRO A 310 -0.52 -5.01 -7.65
CA PRO A 310 0.40 -5.19 -8.76
C PRO A 310 1.62 -4.23 -8.72
N PRO A 311 2.81 -4.68 -9.15
CA PRO A 311 4.03 -3.89 -9.09
C PRO A 311 3.94 -2.51 -9.74
N ARG A 312 3.31 -2.39 -10.91
CA ARG A 312 3.09 -1.09 -11.56
C ARG A 312 2.38 -0.07 -10.67
N HIS A 313 1.36 -0.51 -9.93
CA HIS A 313 0.58 0.37 -9.05
C HIS A 313 1.32 0.69 -7.75
N ALA A 314 1.97 -0.32 -7.16
CA ALA A 314 2.78 -0.11 -5.96
C ALA A 314 3.92 0.89 -6.23
N LYS A 315 4.64 0.69 -7.32
CA LYS A 315 5.74 1.55 -7.77
C LYS A 315 5.29 2.96 -8.09
N ALA A 316 4.21 3.14 -8.85
CA ALA A 316 3.66 4.46 -9.16
C ALA A 316 3.26 5.25 -7.89
N ALA A 317 2.91 4.54 -6.81
CA ALA A 317 2.63 5.14 -5.50
C ALA A 317 3.86 5.24 -4.57
N GLY A 318 5.08 4.97 -5.09
CA GLY A 318 6.33 5.10 -4.37
C GLY A 318 6.63 3.96 -3.39
N PHE A 319 6.03 2.79 -3.54
CA PHE A 319 6.33 1.60 -2.75
C PHE A 319 7.40 0.73 -3.41
N VAL A 320 8.10 -0.04 -2.59
CA VAL A 320 8.94 -1.16 -3.02
C VAL A 320 8.29 -2.47 -2.63
N GLN A 321 8.62 -3.52 -3.36
CA GLN A 321 8.07 -4.85 -3.12
C GLN A 321 9.17 -5.89 -3.01
N ASP A 322 9.13 -6.69 -1.94
CA ASP A 322 10.07 -7.79 -1.70
C ASP A 322 9.39 -9.13 -1.96
N ALA A 323 9.97 -9.91 -2.88
CA ALA A 323 9.44 -11.19 -3.30
C ALA A 323 10.10 -12.37 -2.55
N TYR A 324 9.28 -13.29 -2.08
CA TYR A 324 9.69 -14.51 -1.40
C TYR A 324 9.05 -15.73 -2.07
N GLY A 325 9.74 -16.87 -2.02
CA GLY A 325 9.35 -18.09 -2.72
C GLY A 325 9.49 -17.98 -4.23
N ARG A 326 8.58 -18.62 -4.98
CA ARG A 326 8.59 -18.62 -6.45
C ARG A 326 7.20 -18.35 -7.01
N PHE A 327 7.12 -17.38 -7.91
CA PHE A 327 5.94 -17.09 -8.70
C PHE A 327 6.31 -17.00 -10.18
N GLU A 328 5.49 -17.60 -11.05
CA GLU A 328 5.65 -17.52 -12.51
C GLU A 328 4.34 -17.21 -13.22
N ARG A 329 3.22 -17.68 -12.68
CA ARG A 329 1.89 -17.42 -13.22
C ARG A 329 0.83 -17.54 -12.15
N PRO A 330 -0.30 -16.83 -12.28
CA PRO A 330 -1.41 -16.91 -11.35
C PRO A 330 -1.98 -18.33 -11.24
N PHE A 331 -2.54 -18.60 -10.07
CA PHE A 331 -3.29 -19.83 -9.76
C PHE A 331 -4.60 -19.92 -10.55
N LEU A 332 -5.35 -18.81 -10.55
CA LEU A 332 -6.61 -18.68 -11.26
C LEU A 332 -6.36 -18.23 -12.70
N LYS A 333 -7.28 -18.60 -13.59
CA LYS A 333 -7.28 -18.20 -15.00
C LYS A 333 -8.14 -16.95 -15.18
N GLY A 334 -7.97 -16.25 -16.31
CA GLY A 334 -8.82 -15.12 -16.68
C GLY A 334 -8.55 -13.85 -15.86
N VAL A 335 -7.34 -13.72 -15.32
CA VAL A 335 -6.88 -12.53 -14.59
C VAL A 335 -6.10 -11.60 -15.53
N PRO A 336 -5.93 -10.31 -15.20
CA PRO A 336 -5.21 -9.35 -16.05
C PRO A 336 -3.79 -9.83 -16.39
N VAL A 337 -3.48 -9.89 -17.68
CA VAL A 337 -2.22 -10.46 -18.19
C VAL A 337 -1.04 -9.60 -17.78
N GLU A 338 -1.21 -8.28 -17.84
CA GLU A 338 -0.18 -7.29 -17.54
C GLU A 338 0.25 -7.37 -16.07
N ALA A 339 -0.69 -7.55 -15.15
CA ALA A 339 -0.39 -7.73 -13.73
C ALA A 339 0.30 -9.08 -13.45
N ALA A 340 -0.08 -10.14 -14.16
CA ALA A 340 0.60 -11.43 -14.08
C ALA A 340 2.06 -11.34 -14.54
N GLU A 341 2.31 -10.65 -15.66
CA GLU A 341 3.65 -10.43 -16.22
C GLU A 341 4.53 -9.59 -15.29
N ASP A 342 3.98 -8.52 -14.70
CA ASP A 342 4.69 -7.68 -13.73
C ASP A 342 5.16 -8.48 -12.51
N LEU A 343 4.28 -9.28 -11.92
CA LEU A 343 4.63 -10.10 -10.76
C LEU A 343 5.63 -11.19 -11.16
N ALA A 344 5.46 -11.84 -12.30
CA ALA A 344 6.45 -12.79 -12.80
C ALA A 344 7.82 -12.13 -13.05
N ALA A 345 7.86 -10.88 -13.51
CA ALA A 345 9.09 -10.10 -13.66
C ALA A 345 9.71 -9.74 -12.31
N LEU A 346 8.90 -9.30 -11.34
CA LEU A 346 9.35 -8.99 -9.98
C LEU A 346 10.07 -10.17 -9.34
N TRP A 347 9.47 -11.37 -9.35
CA TRP A 347 10.10 -12.56 -8.77
C TRP A 347 11.37 -12.99 -9.51
N ARG A 348 11.44 -12.81 -10.84
CA ARG A 348 12.66 -13.11 -11.62
C ARG A 348 13.79 -12.13 -11.33
N SER A 349 13.46 -10.88 -11.02
CA SER A 349 14.44 -9.81 -10.76
C SER A 349 15.11 -9.90 -9.38
N GLN A 350 14.56 -10.68 -8.46
CA GLN A 350 15.02 -10.76 -7.07
C GLN A 350 15.64 -12.12 -6.74
N PRO A 351 16.60 -12.17 -5.80
CA PRO A 351 17.17 -13.44 -5.35
C PRO A 351 16.08 -14.32 -4.70
N LEU A 352 16.23 -15.64 -4.86
CA LEU A 352 15.33 -16.60 -4.23
C LEU A 352 15.44 -16.54 -2.70
N ARG A 353 14.38 -16.09 -2.04
CA ARG A 353 14.19 -16.21 -0.59
C ARG A 353 13.26 -17.39 -0.31
N ARG A 354 13.78 -18.50 0.21
CA ARG A 354 12.97 -19.72 0.43
C ARG A 354 11.83 -19.44 1.42
N LEU A 355 10.63 -19.94 1.13
CA LEU A 355 9.44 -19.80 1.97
C LEU A 355 9.04 -21.20 2.50
N PRO A 356 9.04 -21.43 3.83
CA PRO A 356 8.83 -22.78 4.38
C PRO A 356 7.36 -23.16 4.62
N PHE A 357 6.44 -22.20 4.58
CA PHE A 357 5.02 -22.42 4.87
C PHE A 357 4.12 -21.88 3.74
N PRO A 358 2.92 -22.45 3.52
CA PRO A 358 1.97 -21.93 2.54
C PRO A 358 1.34 -20.61 3.02
N PHE A 359 1.10 -19.69 2.11
CA PHE A 359 0.40 -18.44 2.37
C PHE A 359 -0.47 -18.07 1.16
N GLY A 360 -1.79 -18.11 1.32
CA GLY A 360 -2.71 -17.79 0.22
C GLY A 360 -2.72 -18.83 -0.90
N TYR A 361 -2.92 -18.39 -2.14
CA TYR A 361 -2.85 -19.27 -3.29
C TYR A 361 -1.40 -19.69 -3.58
N PRO A 362 -1.14 -20.95 -3.94
CA PRO A 362 0.12 -21.28 -4.58
C PRO A 362 0.12 -20.72 -6.01
N ASP A 363 1.26 -20.60 -6.67
CA ASP A 363 1.28 -20.19 -8.07
C ASP A 363 0.68 -21.27 -8.99
N GLY A 364 0.53 -21.01 -10.29
CA GLY A 364 -0.03 -21.98 -11.23
C GLY A 364 0.78 -23.28 -11.39
N LYS A 365 2.02 -23.35 -10.88
CA LYS A 365 2.85 -24.57 -10.76
C LYS A 365 2.87 -25.13 -9.33
N ARG A 366 1.94 -24.71 -8.48
CA ARG A 366 1.77 -25.11 -7.08
C ARG A 366 2.95 -24.74 -6.17
N ARG A 367 3.71 -23.69 -6.50
CA ARG A 367 4.83 -23.20 -5.69
C ARG A 367 4.38 -22.12 -4.72
N LEU A 368 5.01 -22.13 -3.54
CA LEU A 368 4.74 -21.16 -2.49
C LEU A 368 5.42 -19.84 -2.80
N HIS A 369 4.74 -18.75 -2.47
CA HIS A 369 5.24 -17.40 -2.64
C HIS A 369 4.59 -16.46 -1.63
N LEU A 370 5.24 -15.33 -1.40
CA LEU A 370 4.83 -14.28 -0.47
C LEU A 370 5.41 -12.96 -0.98
N LEU A 371 4.67 -11.88 -0.77
CA LEU A 371 4.99 -10.54 -1.23
C LEU A 371 4.87 -9.57 -0.07
N VAL A 372 5.91 -8.78 0.16
CA VAL A 372 5.86 -7.65 1.08
C VAL A 372 5.82 -6.38 0.26
N THR A 373 4.82 -5.52 0.46
CA THR A 373 4.78 -4.17 -0.11
C THR A 373 5.00 -3.16 1.00
N ARG A 374 6.01 -2.31 0.87
CA ARG A 374 6.42 -1.39 1.94
C ARG A 374 6.96 -0.09 1.37
N ARG A 375 7.05 0.93 2.22
CA ARG A 375 7.79 2.13 1.86
C ARG A 375 9.28 1.82 1.70
N PRO A 376 9.99 2.50 0.78
CA PRO A 376 11.44 2.42 0.72
C PRO A 376 12.05 2.86 2.04
N GLY A 377 13.10 2.17 2.49
CA GLY A 377 13.89 2.60 3.63
C GLY A 377 14.67 3.89 3.33
N PRO A 378 15.24 4.56 4.35
CA PRO A 378 16.08 5.74 4.14
C PRO A 378 17.22 5.45 3.15
N GLY A 379 17.22 6.14 2.00
CA GLY A 379 18.21 5.98 0.94
C GLY A 379 17.96 4.83 -0.05
N GLU A 380 16.92 4.02 0.16
CA GLU A 380 16.49 3.02 -0.80
C GLU A 380 15.70 3.69 -1.93
N LEU A 381 16.13 3.48 -3.18
CA LEU A 381 15.42 4.01 -4.33
C LEU A 381 14.29 3.06 -4.70
N VAL A 382 13.10 3.61 -4.98
CA VAL A 382 12.08 2.87 -5.73
C VAL A 382 12.68 2.57 -7.10
N PRO A 383 12.83 1.30 -7.52
CA PRO A 383 13.39 0.99 -8.82
C PRO A 383 12.54 1.68 -9.88
N ALA A 384 13.09 2.67 -10.60
CA ALA A 384 12.44 3.25 -11.78
C ALA A 384 12.21 2.14 -12.81
N ASP A 385 11.22 2.27 -13.70
CA ASP A 385 11.14 1.28 -14.78
C ASP A 385 12.46 1.36 -15.53
N PRO A 386 13.08 0.23 -15.91
CA PRO A 386 13.97 0.34 -17.04
C PRO A 386 13.08 0.94 -18.12
N LEU A 387 13.34 2.21 -18.48
CA LEU A 387 12.84 2.75 -19.73
C LEU A 387 13.08 1.65 -20.76
N PRO A 388 12.12 1.37 -21.67
CA PRO A 388 12.40 0.47 -22.78
C PRO A 388 13.76 0.91 -23.30
N SER A 389 14.73 -0.01 -23.29
CA SER A 389 16.10 0.32 -23.63
C SER A 389 16.04 1.09 -24.94
N LEU A 390 16.17 2.41 -24.89
CA LEU A 390 16.56 3.19 -26.05
C LEU A 390 17.89 2.55 -26.35
N GLY A 391 17.91 1.73 -27.41
CA GLY A 391 19.07 0.93 -27.78
C GLY A 391 20.28 1.82 -27.63
N ALA A 392 21.28 1.32 -26.92
CA ALA A 392 22.51 2.04 -26.61
C ALA A 392 23.25 2.37 -27.91
N SER A 393 22.83 3.44 -28.58
CA SER A 393 23.49 4.22 -29.62
C SER A 393 22.45 5.09 -30.32
N TYR A 394 22.55 6.40 -30.18
CA TYR A 394 22.00 7.34 -31.15
C TYR A 394 23.11 7.65 -32.15
N SER A 395 22.83 7.48 -33.45
CA SER A 395 23.72 7.89 -34.53
C SER A 395 22.96 8.83 -35.47
N ASP A 396 23.53 10.01 -35.72
CA ASP A 396 23.03 10.95 -36.73
C ASP A 396 23.96 10.89 -37.94
N PRO A 397 23.52 10.33 -39.08
CA PRO A 397 24.34 10.22 -40.29
C PRO A 397 24.73 11.58 -40.88
N GLY A 398 24.02 12.67 -40.55
CA GLY A 398 24.32 14.02 -41.02
C GLY A 398 25.43 14.72 -40.22
N LEU A 399 25.78 14.19 -39.04
CA LEU A 399 26.76 14.78 -38.12
C LEU A 399 27.96 13.87 -37.82
N GLY A 400 27.95 12.60 -38.23
CA GLY A 400 29.08 11.68 -38.05
C GLY A 400 29.38 11.29 -36.60
N LEU A 401 28.41 11.44 -35.70
CA LEU A 401 28.55 11.26 -34.25
C LEU A 401 27.85 9.98 -33.76
N SER A 402 28.50 9.26 -32.84
CA SER A 402 27.89 8.18 -32.07
C SER A 402 28.02 8.44 -30.56
N VAL A 403 26.90 8.32 -29.82
CA VAL A 403 26.89 8.46 -28.36
C VAL A 403 26.62 7.11 -27.73
N SER A 404 27.55 6.63 -26.89
CA SER A 404 27.40 5.40 -26.12
C SER A 404 27.35 5.70 -24.62
N PHE A 405 26.38 5.10 -23.94
CA PHE A 405 26.17 5.29 -22.51
C PHE A 405 26.83 4.12 -21.75
N SER A 406 27.73 4.43 -20.83
CA SER A 406 28.40 3.42 -19.99
C SER A 406 27.64 3.12 -18.69
N SER A 407 26.56 3.85 -18.42
CA SER A 407 25.73 3.75 -17.21
C SER A 407 24.26 4.09 -17.53
N PRO A 408 23.28 3.55 -16.77
CA PRO A 408 21.88 3.88 -16.97
C PRO A 408 21.59 5.38 -16.77
N VAL A 409 20.69 5.93 -17.58
CA VAL A 409 20.22 7.31 -17.48
C VAL A 409 19.16 7.40 -16.38
N PHE A 410 19.34 8.34 -15.43
CA PHE A 410 18.41 8.53 -14.32
C PHE A 410 17.57 9.79 -14.52
N ILE A 411 16.25 9.64 -14.48
CA ILE A 411 15.28 10.74 -14.40
C ILE A 411 14.83 10.85 -12.95
N ARG A 412 14.86 12.06 -12.38
CA ARG A 412 14.31 12.35 -11.05
C ARG A 412 13.14 13.32 -11.18
N GLU A 413 12.06 13.01 -10.47
CA GLU A 413 11.01 13.99 -10.20
C GLU A 413 11.57 15.07 -9.27
N ALA A 414 11.28 16.35 -9.55
CA ALA A 414 11.67 17.43 -8.67
C ALA A 414 10.93 17.31 -7.32
N SER A 415 11.52 17.84 -6.25
CA SER A 415 10.99 17.71 -4.88
C SER A 415 9.50 18.12 -4.76
N PRO A 416 8.75 17.59 -3.77
CA PRO A 416 7.32 17.86 -3.62
C PRO A 416 7.03 19.36 -3.60
N GLY A 417 6.22 19.84 -4.55
CA GLY A 417 5.91 21.26 -4.76
C GLY A 417 6.53 21.91 -6.00
N THR A 418 7.23 21.14 -6.84
CA THR A 418 7.85 21.62 -8.09
C THR A 418 7.16 21.00 -9.30
N GLU A 419 6.69 21.80 -10.26
CA GLU A 419 6.31 21.29 -11.59
C GLU A 419 7.57 21.25 -12.48
N GLY A 420 8.24 20.10 -12.57
CA GLY A 420 9.40 19.93 -13.46
C GLY A 420 10.16 18.62 -13.27
N TRP A 421 10.94 18.26 -14.29
CA TRP A 421 11.74 17.04 -14.33
C TRP A 421 13.23 17.36 -14.37
N PHE A 422 14.04 16.57 -13.65
CA PHE A 422 15.50 16.59 -13.76
C PHE A 422 15.99 15.37 -14.54
N LEU A 423 16.68 15.60 -15.64
CA LEU A 423 17.43 14.57 -16.36
C LEU A 423 18.92 14.77 -16.06
N ARG A 424 19.55 13.82 -15.36
CA ARG A 424 20.99 13.86 -15.11
C ARG A 424 21.68 12.79 -15.95
N LEU A 425 22.47 13.22 -16.94
CA LEU A 425 23.36 12.33 -17.71
C LEU A 425 24.72 12.29 -17.02
N GLN A 426 25.20 11.09 -16.71
CA GLN A 426 26.51 10.85 -16.10
C GLN A 426 27.31 9.85 -16.96
N ASN A 427 28.64 9.98 -16.96
CA ASN A 427 29.57 8.97 -17.49
C ASN A 427 29.40 8.63 -18.99
N PHE A 428 29.18 9.61 -19.86
CA PHE A 428 29.15 9.38 -21.30
C PHE A 428 30.50 9.65 -21.97
N ARG A 429 30.81 8.91 -23.05
CA ARG A 429 31.96 9.16 -23.94
C ARG A 429 31.45 9.58 -25.32
N LEU A 430 32.11 10.57 -25.90
CA LEU A 430 31.87 11.05 -27.26
C LEU A 430 32.92 10.45 -28.19
N ASP A 431 32.48 9.79 -29.26
CA ASP A 431 33.38 9.26 -30.30
C ASP A 431 32.95 9.83 -31.66
N GLU A 432 33.80 10.69 -32.23
CA GLU A 432 33.65 11.18 -33.59
C GLU A 432 34.45 10.29 -34.54
N GLY A 433 33.80 9.84 -35.61
CA GLY A 433 34.45 9.07 -36.66
C GLY A 433 35.65 9.82 -37.25
N ARG A 434 36.85 9.44 -36.79
CA ARG A 434 38.19 9.83 -37.28
C ARG A 434 38.60 11.29 -37.04
N ARG A 435 38.80 11.66 -35.77
CA ARG A 435 39.99 12.37 -35.21
C ARG A 435 39.81 12.48 -33.69
N SER A 436 40.58 11.68 -32.96
CA SER A 436 40.42 11.39 -31.54
C SER A 436 40.40 12.63 -30.63
N LEU A 437 39.46 12.65 -29.69
CA LEU A 437 39.54 13.41 -28.45
C LEU A 437 39.41 12.42 -27.29
N SER A 438 40.54 11.81 -26.89
CA SER A 438 40.61 11.06 -25.63
C SER A 438 40.65 12.07 -24.49
N LEU A 439 39.51 12.27 -23.84
CA LEU A 439 39.45 12.98 -22.57
C LEU A 439 39.75 11.97 -21.48
N ASP A 440 41.04 11.78 -21.19
CA ASP A 440 41.48 11.06 -20.01
C ASP A 440 40.88 11.75 -18.77
N ASP A 441 40.11 10.97 -18.00
CA ASP A 441 39.60 11.25 -16.65
C ASP A 441 38.68 12.48 -16.39
N ALA A 442 38.10 13.10 -17.42
CA ALA A 442 37.05 14.10 -17.21
C ALA A 442 35.65 13.47 -17.18
N SER A 443 35.12 13.23 -15.98
CA SER A 443 33.70 12.89 -15.79
C SER A 443 32.83 14.13 -15.98
N PHE A 444 31.98 14.11 -17.01
CA PHE A 444 30.99 15.17 -17.26
C PHE A 444 29.65 14.76 -16.65
N SER A 445 29.04 15.67 -15.89
CA SER A 445 27.64 15.58 -15.50
C SER A 445 26.85 16.68 -16.18
N VAL A 446 25.79 16.32 -16.90
CA VAL A 446 24.87 17.28 -17.51
C VAL A 446 23.53 17.17 -16.81
N GLU A 447 23.06 18.28 -16.26
CA GLU A 447 21.70 18.39 -15.73
C GLU A 447 20.84 19.14 -16.71
N PHE A 448 19.67 18.58 -17.04
CA PHE A 448 18.59 19.29 -17.72
C PHE A 448 17.48 19.56 -16.72
N LEU A 449 17.09 20.82 -16.64
CA LEU A 449 15.85 21.23 -15.99
C LEU A 449 14.79 21.49 -17.07
N ILE A 450 13.66 20.79 -16.95
CA ILE A 450 12.48 20.97 -17.79
C ILE A 450 11.35 21.56 -16.94
N ALA A 451 10.86 22.75 -17.30
CA ALA A 451 9.79 23.44 -16.58
C ALA A 451 8.67 23.93 -17.52
N PRO A 452 7.42 24.05 -17.05
CA PRO A 452 6.32 24.63 -17.82
C PRO A 452 6.50 26.14 -18.08
N LYS A 453 5.91 26.62 -19.17
CA LYS A 453 5.85 28.05 -19.52
C LYS A 453 5.04 28.82 -18.47
N GLY A 454 5.68 29.77 -17.78
CA GLY A 454 5.09 30.56 -16.67
C GLY A 454 5.86 30.45 -15.36
N SER A 455 6.80 29.51 -15.27
CA SER A 455 7.71 29.37 -14.13
C SER A 455 8.60 30.62 -13.96
N SER A 456 8.61 31.24 -12.77
CA SER A 456 9.47 32.40 -12.49
C SER A 456 10.90 31.97 -12.16
N LEU A 457 11.86 32.37 -12.98
CA LEU A 457 13.30 32.28 -12.73
C LEU A 457 13.78 33.58 -12.05
N SER A 458 14.36 33.48 -10.85
CA SER A 458 14.98 34.63 -10.16
C SER A 458 16.49 34.44 -10.06
N TYR A 459 17.25 35.31 -10.72
CA TYR A 459 18.71 35.32 -10.66
C TYR A 459 19.21 36.35 -9.62
N GLY A 460 20.19 35.95 -8.80
CA GLY A 460 20.98 36.90 -8.03
C GLY A 460 22.10 37.47 -8.91
N LYS A 461 22.08 38.80 -9.16
CA LYS A 461 23.14 39.58 -9.84
C LYS A 461 23.79 38.88 -11.06
N VAL A 462 23.20 39.07 -12.24
CA VAL A 462 23.82 38.74 -13.52
C VAL A 462 24.93 39.76 -13.81
N ARG A 463 26.19 39.32 -13.95
CA ARG A 463 27.17 40.07 -14.75
C ARG A 463 27.00 39.60 -16.18
N SER A 464 26.38 40.41 -17.02
CA SER A 464 26.35 40.23 -18.47
C SER A 464 27.72 40.63 -19.04
N GLU A 465 28.75 39.86 -18.71
CA GLU A 465 30.02 39.95 -19.43
C GLU A 465 29.95 38.86 -20.49
N TRP A 466 29.50 39.22 -21.69
CA TRP A 466 29.96 38.78 -23.02
C TRP A 466 29.08 39.52 -24.03
N GLY A 467 29.64 40.59 -24.61
CA GLY A 467 28.93 41.50 -25.50
C GLY A 467 28.38 40.80 -26.74
N GLY A 468 27.10 41.02 -26.99
CA GLY A 468 26.40 40.62 -28.20
C GLY A 468 24.93 40.35 -27.93
N ASP A 469 24.07 41.36 -28.11
CA ASP A 469 22.60 41.25 -28.02
C ASP A 469 21.95 40.35 -29.12
N ALA A 470 22.74 39.58 -29.86
CA ALA A 470 22.27 38.74 -30.95
C ALA A 470 22.00 37.30 -30.44
N PRO A 471 20.77 36.76 -30.58
CA PRO A 471 20.51 35.35 -30.30
C PRO A 471 21.34 34.48 -31.25
N GLU A 472 22.08 33.52 -30.68
CA GLU A 472 22.83 32.55 -31.46
C GLU A 472 21.86 31.47 -31.96
N ARG A 473 21.94 31.10 -33.24
CA ARG A 473 21.10 30.04 -33.79
C ARG A 473 21.70 28.68 -33.52
N VAL A 474 21.10 27.92 -32.61
CA VAL A 474 21.49 26.54 -32.34
C VAL A 474 20.40 25.60 -32.83
N GLY A 475 20.74 24.70 -33.76
CA GLY A 475 19.77 23.78 -34.37
C GLY A 475 18.58 24.46 -35.09
N GLY A 476 18.71 25.75 -35.44
CA GLY A 476 17.63 26.56 -36.02
C GLY A 476 16.82 27.40 -35.02
N PHE A 477 17.08 27.29 -33.72
CA PHE A 477 16.37 28.05 -32.67
C PHE A 477 17.20 29.23 -32.15
N PRO A 478 16.57 30.39 -31.84
CA PRO A 478 17.26 31.52 -31.25
C PRO A 478 17.55 31.25 -29.76
N CYS A 479 18.80 31.05 -29.40
CA CYS A 479 19.21 30.76 -28.01
C CYS A 479 20.00 31.93 -27.40
N ARG A 480 19.97 32.05 -26.06
CA ARG A 480 20.78 33.00 -25.28
C ARG A 480 21.72 32.27 -24.33
N ARG A 481 23.00 32.63 -24.35
CA ARG A 481 23.97 32.15 -23.37
C ARG A 481 23.89 32.97 -22.08
N PHE A 482 24.10 32.33 -20.94
CA PHE A 482 24.24 33.02 -19.66
C PHE A 482 25.35 32.39 -18.81
N SER A 483 26.04 33.22 -18.04
CA SER A 483 26.96 32.81 -16.99
C SER A 483 26.50 33.44 -15.67
N GLY A 484 26.43 32.64 -14.60
CA GLY A 484 25.93 33.08 -13.30
C GLY A 484 26.71 32.43 -12.18
N TYR A 485 27.07 33.23 -11.16
CA TYR A 485 27.78 32.72 -9.98
C TYR A 485 26.85 32.04 -8.97
N GLN A 486 25.56 32.38 -8.96
CA GLN A 486 24.51 31.83 -8.09
C GLN A 486 23.11 32.14 -8.66
N GLY A 487 22.25 31.14 -8.76
CA GLY A 487 20.85 31.31 -9.21
C GLY A 487 19.90 30.44 -8.39
N SER A 488 18.62 30.84 -8.31
CA SER A 488 17.58 30.04 -7.69
C SER A 488 16.40 29.81 -8.61
N LEU A 489 16.01 28.56 -8.82
CA LEU A 489 14.71 28.22 -9.40
C LEU A 489 13.76 27.87 -8.26
N GLN A 490 12.67 28.62 -8.10
CA GLN A 490 11.69 28.38 -7.01
C GLN A 490 12.34 28.12 -5.63
N ARG A 491 13.36 28.91 -5.28
CA ARG A 491 14.13 28.85 -4.01
C ARG A 491 15.16 27.71 -3.85
N LEU A 492 15.47 26.94 -4.89
CA LEU A 492 16.57 25.97 -4.87
C LEU A 492 17.88 26.60 -5.37
N PRO A 493 18.97 26.62 -4.56
CA PRO A 493 20.26 27.20 -4.97
C PRO A 493 21.02 26.25 -5.90
N PHE A 494 21.55 26.77 -7.01
CA PHE A 494 22.51 26.06 -7.88
C PHE A 494 23.87 26.81 -7.91
N GLY A 495 24.98 26.07 -7.86
CA GLY A 495 26.36 26.60 -7.87
C GLY A 495 26.77 27.24 -9.20
N PRO A 496 27.98 27.80 -9.36
CA PRO A 496 28.37 28.58 -10.55
C PRO A 496 28.19 27.79 -11.86
N HIS A 497 27.49 28.38 -12.83
CA HIS A 497 27.07 27.70 -14.06
C HIS A 497 27.21 28.60 -15.30
N THR A 498 27.46 27.94 -16.42
CA THR A 498 27.26 28.46 -17.77
C THR A 498 26.22 27.61 -18.46
N GLY A 499 25.24 28.24 -19.09
CA GLY A 499 24.11 27.55 -19.71
C GLY A 499 23.60 28.26 -20.96
N ILE A 500 22.81 27.52 -21.74
CA ILE A 500 22.16 28.00 -22.96
C ILE A 500 20.65 27.94 -22.73
N LEU A 501 19.95 29.03 -23.03
CA LEU A 501 18.51 29.14 -22.95
C LEU A 501 17.93 29.18 -24.36
N CYS A 502 17.17 28.16 -24.76
CA CYS A 502 16.55 28.07 -26.08
C CYS A 502 15.01 28.11 -25.97
N PRO A 503 14.33 29.23 -26.30
CA PRO A 503 12.88 29.24 -26.47
C PRO A 503 12.44 28.39 -27.68
N GLY A 504 11.75 27.27 -27.43
CA GLY A 504 11.17 26.40 -28.46
C GLY A 504 9.89 26.97 -29.10
N SER A 505 9.66 26.68 -30.39
CA SER A 505 8.59 27.26 -31.21
C SER A 505 7.26 26.47 -31.24
N ARG A 506 7.07 25.45 -30.41
CA ARG A 506 5.75 24.88 -30.09
C ARG A 506 5.75 24.47 -28.63
N ARG A 507 5.05 25.26 -27.80
CA ARG A 507 4.48 24.96 -26.45
C ARG A 507 5.05 23.65 -25.85
N ASP A 508 6.08 23.58 -24.99
CA ASP A 508 6.05 24.02 -23.58
C ASP A 508 7.38 23.71 -22.81
N LEU A 509 8.57 23.83 -23.43
CA LEU A 509 9.82 23.35 -22.81
C LEU A 509 10.86 24.46 -22.53
N PHE A 510 11.38 24.53 -21.30
CA PHE A 510 12.67 25.14 -20.98
C PHE A 510 13.74 24.06 -20.91
N ILE A 511 14.95 24.34 -21.41
CA ILE A 511 16.12 23.46 -21.28
C ILE A 511 17.23 24.29 -20.66
N LEU A 512 17.67 23.88 -19.47
CA LEU A 512 18.80 24.50 -18.76
C LEU A 512 19.87 23.43 -18.62
N SER A 513 20.98 23.54 -19.36
CA SER A 513 22.10 22.61 -19.31
C SER A 513 23.25 23.19 -18.50
N SER A 514 23.74 22.47 -17.49
CA SER A 514 25.01 22.79 -16.81
C SER A 514 26.00 21.64 -16.95
N VAL A 515 27.20 21.92 -17.45
CA VAL A 515 28.31 20.96 -17.47
C VAL A 515 29.04 21.03 -16.13
N LEU A 516 28.83 20.03 -15.29
CA LEU A 516 29.49 19.88 -13.99
C LEU A 516 30.70 18.96 -14.16
N GLY A 517 31.90 19.54 -14.05
CA GLY A 517 33.19 18.83 -14.12
C GLY A 517 34.01 19.18 -15.37
N GLY A 518 35.30 19.47 -15.20
CA GLY A 518 36.29 19.64 -16.30
C GLY A 518 36.40 21.04 -16.93
N CYS A 519 35.34 21.84 -16.98
CA CYS A 519 35.32 23.13 -17.71
C CYS A 519 35.35 24.38 -16.80
N ARG A 520 36.02 24.30 -15.62
CA ARG A 520 36.15 25.45 -14.70
C ARG A 520 37.40 26.28 -15.04
N GLY A 521 37.22 27.53 -15.47
CA GLY A 521 38.31 28.48 -15.74
C GLY A 521 37.96 29.49 -16.82
N SER A 522 38.74 30.58 -16.93
CA SER A 522 38.57 31.65 -17.92
C SER A 522 38.93 31.26 -19.36
N GLU A 523 39.59 30.11 -19.55
CA GLU A 523 39.90 29.53 -20.86
C GLU A 523 39.16 28.20 -21.01
N ARG A 524 38.17 28.17 -21.90
CA ARG A 524 37.43 26.95 -22.22
C ARG A 524 38.20 26.15 -23.27
N SER A 525 38.45 24.87 -23.01
CA SER A 525 39.01 23.99 -24.03
C SER A 525 38.02 23.87 -25.21
N PRO A 526 38.51 23.70 -26.46
CA PRO A 526 37.66 23.43 -27.62
C PRO A 526 36.67 22.28 -27.40
N ALA A 527 37.07 21.27 -26.60
CA ALA A 527 36.22 20.15 -26.22
C ALA A 527 35.01 20.58 -25.37
N CYS A 528 35.16 21.55 -24.45
CA CYS A 528 34.04 22.07 -23.67
C CYS A 528 33.02 22.81 -24.55
N LEU A 529 33.50 23.56 -25.55
CA LEU A 529 32.63 24.26 -26.50
C LEU A 529 31.89 23.27 -27.42
N GLU A 530 32.54 22.19 -27.84
CA GLU A 530 31.92 21.17 -28.68
C GLU A 530 30.88 20.34 -27.91
N VAL A 531 31.14 20.00 -26.64
CA VAL A 531 30.15 19.35 -25.77
C VAL A 531 28.91 20.23 -25.61
N GLU A 532 29.06 21.53 -25.35
CA GLU A 532 27.92 22.46 -25.25
C GLU A 532 27.14 22.56 -26.57
N ARG A 533 27.83 22.58 -27.71
CA ARG A 533 27.22 22.60 -29.05
C ARG A 533 26.45 21.31 -29.34
N ILE A 534 26.98 20.14 -28.94
CA ILE A 534 26.33 18.83 -29.06
C ILE A 534 25.09 18.75 -28.16
N LEU A 535 25.18 19.21 -26.90
CA LEU A 535 24.03 19.21 -25.99
C LEU A 535 22.88 20.07 -26.50
N ALA A 536 23.20 21.18 -27.17
CA ALA A 536 22.21 22.07 -27.75
C ALA A 536 21.65 21.57 -29.11
N SER A 537 22.24 20.52 -29.72
CA SER A 537 21.70 19.87 -30.92
C SER A 537 20.78 18.68 -30.61
N ILE A 538 20.75 18.20 -29.35
CA ILE A 538 19.83 17.15 -28.90
C ILE A 538 18.39 17.64 -29.03
N ARG A 539 17.63 17.04 -29.96
CA ARG A 539 16.19 17.23 -30.06
C ARG A 539 15.50 16.31 -29.07
N LEU A 540 14.92 16.88 -28.02
CA LEU A 540 14.02 16.15 -27.12
C LEU A 540 12.69 15.95 -27.86
N ASP A 541 12.32 14.69 -28.13
CA ASP A 541 11.01 14.36 -28.67
C ASP A 541 9.94 14.54 -27.57
N PRO A 542 8.99 15.48 -27.72
CA PRO A 542 7.93 15.69 -26.74
C PRO A 542 7.04 14.45 -26.51
N GLY A 543 6.95 13.55 -27.50
CA GLY A 543 6.16 12.32 -27.39
C GLY A 543 6.67 11.34 -26.33
N VAL A 544 7.95 11.46 -25.95
CA VAL A 544 8.59 10.62 -24.92
C VAL A 544 8.28 11.09 -23.50
N PHE A 545 8.00 12.38 -23.30
CA PHE A 545 7.71 12.98 -21.99
C PHE A 545 6.20 13.14 -21.72
N GLY A 546 5.36 12.78 -22.70
CA GLY A 546 3.90 12.83 -22.60
C GLY A 546 3.24 11.54 -22.11
N ARG A 547 3.99 10.57 -21.57
CA ARG A 547 3.45 9.34 -20.96
C ARG A 547 3.89 9.20 -19.52
#